data_AF-A0A536E7L6-F1
#
_entry.id   AF-A0A536E7L6-F1
#
_cell.length_a   1.000
_cell.length_b   1.000
_cell.length_c   1.000
_cell.angle_alpha   90.00
_cell.angle_beta   90.00
_cell.angle_gamma   90.00
#
_symmetry.space_group_name_H-M   'P 1'
#
loop_
_entity.id
_entity.type
_entity.pdbx_description
1 polymer ?
#
loop_
_entity_poly.entity_id
_entity_poly.type
_entity_poly.pdbx_seq_one_letter_code
_entity_poly.pdbx_strand_id
1 'polypeptide(L)'
;MIVRDANGNPVGGVSVTFAVASGGGSVTPTTPVTTNANGIAAVTSWILGPTAGPNSLTATASGLAGSPVTFTATGTAGTATQMAINAGNGQTATAGTAVAIEPSVIVRDANGNPVGGVSVTFAVASGGGTVTPTTSVTTGANGIAAVTSWILGPTAGPNSLTATASGLAGSPVTFTATGTAGTATQM
;
A
#
# COMPACT_ATOMS: atom_id res chain seq x y z
N MET A 1 -14.78 -9.69 -24.95
CA MET A 1 -16.04 -8.95 -25.24
C MET A 1 -16.86 -9.72 -26.27
N ILE A 2 -18.15 -9.40 -26.40
CA ILE A 2 -19.02 -9.91 -27.47
C ILE A 2 -19.48 -8.75 -28.36
N VAL A 3 -19.49 -8.96 -29.67
CA VAL A 3 -20.04 -8.03 -30.66
C VAL A 3 -21.39 -8.57 -31.15
N ARG A 4 -22.40 -7.71 -31.20
CA ARG A 4 -23.76 -8.05 -31.61
C ARG A 4 -24.28 -7.06 -32.66
N ASP A 5 -25.21 -7.53 -33.50
CA ASP A 5 -25.99 -6.68 -34.40
C ASP A 5 -27.13 -5.96 -33.67
N ALA A 6 -27.92 -5.16 -34.40
CA ALA A 6 -29.07 -4.43 -33.86
C ALA A 6 -30.20 -5.34 -33.34
N ASN A 7 -30.26 -6.59 -33.79
CA ASN A 7 -31.23 -7.59 -33.35
C ASN A 7 -30.71 -8.43 -32.18
N GLY A 8 -29.48 -8.17 -31.71
CA GLY A 8 -28.84 -8.87 -30.62
C GLY A 8 -28.11 -10.16 -31.01
N ASN A 9 -28.01 -10.49 -32.30
CA ASN A 9 -27.29 -11.69 -32.76
C ASN A 9 -25.77 -11.48 -32.70
N PRO A 10 -24.98 -12.50 -32.34
CA PRO A 10 -23.52 -12.40 -32.35
C PRO A 10 -22.96 -12.23 -33.78
N VAL A 11 -21.93 -11.37 -33.93
CA VAL A 11 -21.30 -11.10 -35.23
C VAL A 11 -19.84 -11.51 -35.25
N GLY A 12 -19.51 -12.54 -36.02
CA GLY A 12 -18.14 -12.96 -36.31
C GLY A 12 -17.44 -12.12 -37.38
N GLY A 13 -16.11 -12.13 -37.40
CA GLY A 13 -15.31 -11.43 -38.42
C GLY A 13 -15.01 -9.96 -38.11
N VAL A 14 -15.45 -9.43 -36.98
CA VAL A 14 -15.21 -8.03 -36.58
C VAL A 14 -13.82 -7.89 -35.95
N SER A 15 -13.04 -6.93 -36.42
CA SER A 15 -11.70 -6.64 -35.88
C SER A 15 -11.80 -5.79 -34.60
N VAL A 16 -11.22 -6.28 -33.50
CA VAL A 16 -11.21 -5.61 -32.19
C VAL A 16 -9.78 -5.41 -31.71
N THR A 17 -9.39 -4.16 -31.43
CA THR A 17 -8.07 -3.84 -30.88
C THR A 17 -8.17 -3.61 -29.37
N PHE A 18 -7.36 -4.33 -28.59
CA PHE A 18 -7.25 -4.13 -27.16
C PHE A 18 -6.01 -3.29 -26.82
N ALA A 19 -6.16 -2.30 -25.95
CA ALA A 19 -5.05 -1.45 -25.53
C ALA A 19 -5.16 -1.11 -24.04
N VAL A 20 -4.03 -1.10 -23.33
CA VAL A 20 -3.97 -0.59 -21.95
C VAL A 20 -4.20 0.91 -22.00
N ALA A 21 -5.25 1.37 -21.34
CA ALA A 21 -5.62 2.78 -21.28
C ALA A 21 -5.03 3.48 -20.05
N SER A 22 -4.84 2.77 -18.93
CA SER A 22 -4.16 3.29 -17.75
C SER A 22 -3.56 2.18 -16.89
N GLY A 23 -2.66 2.57 -15.98
CA GLY A 23 -2.01 1.67 -15.02
C GLY A 23 -0.63 1.19 -15.45
N GLY A 24 -0.27 1.27 -16.74
CA GLY A 24 1.09 1.00 -17.22
C GLY A 24 1.45 -0.49 -17.31
N GLY A 25 0.46 -1.37 -17.32
CA GLY A 25 0.62 -2.80 -17.57
C GLY A 25 0.75 -3.15 -19.06
N SER A 26 0.44 -4.41 -19.41
CA SER A 26 0.50 -4.91 -20.79
C SER A 26 -0.68 -5.80 -21.16
N VAL A 27 -0.99 -5.90 -22.44
CA VAL A 27 -2.05 -6.76 -22.96
C VAL A 27 -1.55 -7.59 -24.14
N THR A 28 -1.99 -8.84 -24.22
CA THR A 28 -1.66 -9.76 -25.31
C THR A 28 -2.95 -10.35 -25.90
N PRO A 29 -3.11 -10.37 -27.25
CA PRO A 29 -2.21 -9.77 -28.23
C PRO A 29 -2.35 -8.24 -28.30
N THR A 30 -1.31 -7.56 -28.80
CA THR A 30 -1.34 -6.11 -29.11
C THR A 30 -1.88 -5.81 -30.51
N THR A 31 -2.03 -6.84 -31.35
CA THR A 31 -2.64 -6.75 -32.67
C THR A 31 -4.15 -6.94 -32.58
N PRO A 32 -4.92 -6.48 -33.59
CA PRO A 32 -6.35 -6.69 -33.62
C PRO A 32 -6.73 -8.18 -33.55
N VAL A 33 -7.78 -8.48 -32.77
CA VAL A 33 -8.38 -9.81 -32.60
C VAL A 33 -9.70 -9.84 -33.35
N THR A 34 -9.87 -10.81 -34.25
CA THR A 34 -11.12 -11.00 -34.98
C THR A 34 -12.13 -11.77 -34.13
N THR A 35 -13.39 -11.31 -34.10
CA THR A 35 -14.46 -12.04 -33.40
C THR A 35 -14.71 -13.41 -34.03
N ASN A 36 -14.90 -14.43 -33.21
CA ASN A 36 -15.28 -15.77 -33.68
C ASN A 36 -16.77 -15.84 -34.08
N ALA A 37 -17.25 -17.02 -34.51
CA ALA A 37 -18.65 -17.21 -34.92
C ALA A 37 -19.69 -16.86 -33.82
N ASN A 38 -19.29 -16.87 -32.55
CA ASN A 38 -20.12 -16.46 -31.41
C ASN A 38 -19.97 -14.97 -31.09
N GLY A 39 -19.34 -14.18 -31.96
CA GLY A 39 -19.10 -12.75 -31.80
C GLY A 39 -18.06 -12.39 -30.74
N ILE A 40 -17.27 -13.35 -30.26
CA ILE A 40 -16.34 -13.14 -29.15
C ILE A 40 -14.96 -12.78 -29.67
N ALA A 41 -14.43 -11.65 -29.19
CA ALA A 41 -13.00 -11.30 -29.25
C ALA A 41 -12.46 -11.22 -27.82
N ALA A 42 -11.32 -11.87 -27.58
CA ALA A 42 -10.72 -11.97 -26.25
C ALA A 42 -9.20 -11.77 -26.31
N VAL A 43 -8.67 -11.14 -25.27
CA VAL A 43 -7.25 -11.14 -24.98
C VAL A 43 -6.86 -12.47 -24.35
N THR A 44 -5.63 -12.91 -24.58
CA THR A 44 -5.08 -14.10 -23.91
C THR A 44 -4.44 -13.75 -22.57
N SER A 45 -3.99 -12.49 -22.41
CA SER A 45 -3.41 -12.01 -21.16
C SER A 45 -3.63 -10.50 -20.99
N TRP A 46 -3.95 -10.09 -19.77
CA TRP A 46 -3.87 -8.71 -19.32
C TRP A 46 -3.08 -8.68 -18.01
N ILE A 47 -1.90 -8.07 -18.05
CA ILE A 47 -1.02 -7.89 -16.90
C ILE A 47 -1.22 -6.45 -16.42
N LEU A 48 -1.55 -6.27 -15.15
CA LEU A 48 -1.71 -4.95 -14.53
C LEU A 48 -0.34 -4.30 -14.28
N GLY A 49 -0.33 -2.98 -14.11
CA GLY A 49 0.89 -2.27 -13.78
C GLY A 49 1.47 -2.63 -12.41
N PRO A 50 2.75 -2.30 -12.17
CA PRO A 50 3.43 -2.60 -10.91
C PRO A 50 2.97 -1.74 -9.74
N THR A 51 2.32 -0.60 -10.00
CA THR A 51 1.77 0.28 -8.97
C THR A 51 0.38 -0.20 -8.56
N ALA A 52 0.19 -0.42 -7.26
CA ALA A 52 -1.13 -0.75 -6.72
C ALA A 52 -2.12 0.39 -6.99
N GLY A 53 -3.32 0.05 -7.46
CA GLY A 53 -4.33 1.03 -7.84
C GLY A 53 -5.08 0.70 -9.14
N PRO A 54 -5.88 1.66 -9.65
CA PRO A 54 -6.76 1.42 -10.79
C PRO A 54 -5.98 1.24 -12.10
N ASN A 55 -6.41 0.25 -12.87
CA ASN A 55 -5.91 -0.09 -14.19
C ASN A 55 -7.10 -0.16 -15.16
N SER A 56 -6.88 0.21 -16.43
CA SER A 56 -7.93 0.10 -17.44
C SER A 56 -7.40 -0.42 -18.77
N LEU A 57 -8.27 -1.17 -19.46
CA LEU A 57 -8.05 -1.75 -20.78
C LEU A 57 -9.23 -1.37 -21.67
N THR A 58 -8.98 -0.83 -22.85
CA THR A 58 -10.02 -0.54 -23.83
C THR A 58 -10.07 -1.61 -24.92
N ALA A 59 -11.27 -1.89 -25.42
CA ALA A 59 -11.50 -2.70 -26.61
C ALA A 59 -12.21 -1.85 -27.66
N THR A 60 -11.54 -1.65 -28.80
CA THR A 60 -11.97 -0.73 -29.86
C THR A 60 -12.34 -1.52 -31.11
N ALA A 61 -13.53 -1.25 -31.65
CA ALA A 61 -14.05 -1.78 -32.90
C ALA A 61 -14.65 -0.61 -33.69
N SER A 62 -13.93 -0.15 -34.71
CA SER A 62 -14.27 1.06 -35.45
C SER A 62 -15.65 0.97 -36.09
N GLY A 63 -16.43 2.05 -35.98
CA GLY A 63 -17.76 2.14 -36.60
C GLY A 63 -18.90 1.48 -35.80
N LEU A 64 -18.61 0.84 -34.66
CA LEU A 64 -19.65 0.30 -33.78
C LEU A 64 -20.05 1.30 -32.71
N ALA A 65 -21.36 1.45 -32.50
CA ALA A 65 -21.89 2.21 -31.38
C ALA A 65 -21.45 1.59 -30.04
N GLY A 66 -21.08 2.43 -29.07
CA GLY A 66 -20.57 1.98 -27.77
C GLY A 66 -19.11 1.51 -27.77
N SER A 67 -18.37 1.72 -28.87
CA SER A 67 -16.92 1.55 -28.91
C SER A 67 -16.19 2.88 -28.59
N PRO A 68 -15.11 2.88 -27.80
CA PRO A 68 -14.51 1.72 -27.12
C PRO A 68 -15.27 1.27 -25.88
N VAL A 69 -15.15 -0.03 -25.56
CA VAL A 69 -15.58 -0.59 -24.27
C VAL A 69 -14.39 -0.58 -23.30
N THR A 70 -14.60 -0.10 -22.08
CA THR A 70 -13.55 -0.05 -21.05
C THR A 70 -13.74 -1.16 -20.02
N PHE A 71 -12.67 -1.92 -19.77
CA PHE A 71 -12.54 -2.86 -18.67
C PHE A 71 -11.67 -2.23 -17.60
N THR A 72 -12.03 -2.42 -16.34
CA THR A 72 -11.28 -1.91 -15.19
C THR A 72 -10.85 -3.04 -14.28
N ALA A 73 -9.67 -2.91 -13.69
CA ALA A 73 -9.17 -3.79 -12.66
C ALA A 73 -8.39 -2.96 -11.63
N THR A 74 -8.24 -3.46 -10.41
CA THR A 74 -7.43 -2.81 -9.37
C THR A 74 -6.26 -3.71 -9.04
N GLY A 75 -5.04 -3.23 -9.30
CA GLY A 75 -3.83 -3.89 -8.84
C GLY A 75 -3.69 -3.75 -7.33
N THR A 76 -3.33 -4.83 -6.66
CA THR A 76 -3.03 -4.83 -5.22
C THR A 76 -1.53 -4.79 -5.01
N ALA A 77 -1.10 -4.31 -3.84
CA ALA A 77 0.31 -4.43 -3.46
C ALA A 77 0.72 -5.92 -3.43
N GLY A 78 1.99 -6.17 -3.75
CA GLY A 78 2.59 -7.49 -3.63
C GLY A 78 2.93 -7.85 -2.19
N THR A 79 3.74 -8.90 -2.04
CA THR A 79 4.27 -9.32 -0.74
C THR A 79 5.12 -8.21 -0.11
N ALA A 80 4.93 -7.94 1.18
CA ALA A 80 5.78 -7.02 1.92
C ALA A 80 7.24 -7.49 1.91
N THR A 81 8.17 -6.55 1.67
CA THR A 81 9.61 -6.84 1.65
C THR A 81 10.42 -5.91 2.53
N GLN A 82 9.90 -4.73 2.85
CA GLN A 82 10.65 -3.67 3.54
C GLN A 82 9.78 -2.88 4.52
N MET A 83 10.41 -2.42 5.61
CA MET A 83 9.80 -1.59 6.64
C MET A 83 10.72 -0.41 6.98
N ALA A 84 10.15 0.77 7.18
CA ALA A 84 10.89 1.99 7.52
C ALA A 84 10.10 2.89 8.46
N ILE A 85 10.77 3.89 9.05
CA ILE A 85 10.14 4.97 9.82
C ILE A 85 9.18 5.74 8.91
N ASN A 86 7.96 5.95 9.39
CA ASN A 86 6.99 6.84 8.76
C ASN A 86 6.93 8.20 9.47
N ALA A 87 6.83 8.21 10.82
CA ALA A 87 6.80 9.44 11.61
C ALA A 87 7.22 9.20 13.08
N GLY A 88 7.50 10.29 13.82
CA GLY A 88 7.69 10.24 15.27
C GLY A 88 9.09 9.86 15.76
N ASN A 89 10.13 9.99 14.94
CA ASN A 89 11.52 9.77 15.37
C ASN A 89 12.21 11.08 15.80
N GLY A 90 13.19 10.98 16.70
CA GLY A 90 14.07 12.09 17.10
C GLY A 90 13.36 13.15 17.94
N GLN A 91 12.38 12.76 18.74
CA GLN A 91 11.52 13.70 19.47
C GLN A 91 12.12 14.15 20.79
N THR A 92 11.54 15.19 21.37
CA THR A 92 11.82 15.63 22.74
C THR A 92 10.50 15.82 23.48
N ALA A 93 10.44 15.40 24.73
CA ALA A 93 9.30 15.63 25.61
C ALA A 93 9.80 15.70 27.06
N THR A 94 8.98 16.25 27.97
CA THR A 94 9.31 16.19 29.40
C THR A 94 9.38 14.73 29.85
N ALA A 95 10.37 14.38 30.68
CA ALA A 95 10.48 13.03 31.25
C ALA A 95 9.16 12.61 31.93
N GLY A 96 8.74 11.37 31.72
CA GLY A 96 7.45 10.85 32.20
C GLY A 96 6.22 11.26 31.39
N THR A 97 6.39 11.98 30.27
CA THR A 97 5.27 12.42 29.41
C THR A 97 5.32 11.80 28.01
N ALA A 98 4.18 11.82 27.31
CA ALA A 98 4.09 11.33 25.95
C ALA A 98 4.84 12.22 24.96
N VAL A 99 5.44 11.61 23.94
CA VAL A 99 5.91 12.34 22.76
C VAL A 99 4.73 12.92 21.97
N ALA A 100 4.94 14.03 21.28
CA ALA A 100 3.87 14.77 20.59
C ALA A 100 3.40 14.07 19.31
N ILE A 101 4.30 13.43 18.58
CA ILE A 101 4.00 12.70 17.34
C ILE A 101 4.08 11.21 17.64
N GLU A 102 2.99 10.49 17.42
CA GLU A 102 2.95 9.04 17.58
C GLU A 102 3.95 8.34 16.64
N PRO A 103 4.89 7.53 17.17
CA PRO A 103 5.76 6.71 16.35
C PRO A 103 4.98 5.79 15.41
N SER A 104 5.35 5.81 14.13
CA SER A 104 4.74 4.94 13.13
C SER A 104 5.77 4.46 12.12
N VAL A 105 5.52 3.26 11.57
CA VAL A 105 6.27 2.68 10.47
C VAL A 105 5.42 2.60 9.22
N ILE A 106 6.06 2.50 8.07
CA ILE A 106 5.44 2.15 6.80
C ILE A 106 6.06 0.87 6.26
N VAL A 107 5.20 -0.05 5.81
CA VAL A 107 5.58 -1.31 5.18
C VAL A 107 5.26 -1.25 3.70
N ARG A 108 6.22 -1.70 2.87
CA ARG A 108 6.10 -1.68 1.40
C ARG A 108 6.50 -3.01 0.76
N ASP A 109 5.98 -3.26 -0.43
CA ASP A 109 6.44 -4.32 -1.32
C ASP A 109 7.71 -3.90 -2.09
N ALA A 110 8.25 -4.79 -2.92
CA ALA A 110 9.46 -4.53 -3.71
C ALA A 110 9.31 -3.41 -4.75
N ASN A 111 8.07 -3.08 -5.15
CA ASN A 111 7.77 -1.98 -6.08
C ASN A 111 7.47 -0.67 -5.33
N GLY A 112 7.60 -0.66 -4.00
CA GLY A 112 7.33 0.51 -3.17
C GLY A 112 5.85 0.74 -2.87
N ASN A 113 4.96 -0.18 -3.21
CA ASN A 113 3.54 -0.05 -2.87
C ASN A 113 3.33 -0.27 -1.37
N PRO A 114 2.46 0.51 -0.71
CA PRO A 114 2.12 0.27 0.69
C PRO A 114 1.40 -1.08 0.87
N VAL A 115 1.79 -1.83 1.90
CA VAL A 115 1.22 -3.17 2.18
C VAL A 115 0.45 -3.18 3.50
N GLY A 116 -0.86 -3.35 3.40
CA GLY A 116 -1.74 -3.57 4.56
C GLY A 116 -1.72 -5.02 5.05
N GLY A 117 -2.18 -5.22 6.29
CA GLY A 117 -2.30 -6.56 6.89
C GLY A 117 -1.02 -7.10 7.55
N VAL A 118 0.05 -6.31 7.63
CA VAL A 118 1.32 -6.72 8.24
C VAL A 118 1.31 -6.42 9.73
N SER A 119 1.61 -7.42 10.55
CA SER A 119 1.69 -7.29 12.01
C SER A 119 3.03 -6.66 12.43
N VAL A 120 2.98 -5.54 13.16
CA VAL A 120 4.14 -4.80 13.67
C VAL A 120 4.03 -4.67 15.19
N THR A 121 5.05 -5.13 15.92
CA THR A 121 5.09 -5.00 17.39
C THR A 121 6.01 -3.87 17.80
N PHE A 122 5.48 -2.94 18.60
CA PHE A 122 6.24 -1.85 19.19
C PHE A 122 6.61 -2.18 20.64
N ALA A 123 7.86 -1.91 21.02
CA ALA A 123 8.36 -2.17 22.38
C ALA A 123 9.35 -1.09 22.82
N VAL A 124 9.26 -0.66 24.07
CA VAL A 124 10.26 0.23 24.68
C VAL A 124 11.56 -0.54 24.82
N ALA A 125 12.62 -0.04 24.18
CA ALA A 125 13.93 -0.66 24.19
C ALA A 125 14.85 -0.04 25.27
N SER A 126 14.67 1.25 25.60
CA SER A 126 15.41 1.91 26.68
C SER A 126 14.66 3.12 27.23
N GLY A 127 15.10 3.63 28.39
CA GLY A 127 14.54 4.79 29.08
C GLY A 127 13.49 4.45 30.15
N GLY A 128 12.84 3.29 30.07
CA GLY A 128 11.92 2.80 31.12
C GLY A 128 10.52 3.44 31.08
N GLY A 129 10.12 4.00 29.94
CA GLY A 129 8.77 4.50 29.69
C GLY A 129 7.78 3.39 29.30
N THR A 130 6.68 3.77 28.65
CA THR A 130 5.62 2.84 28.22
C THR A 130 5.16 3.12 26.79
N VAL A 131 4.60 2.09 26.13
CA VAL A 131 4.04 2.19 24.78
C VAL A 131 2.67 1.53 24.72
N THR A 132 1.75 2.15 24.00
CA THR A 132 0.38 1.65 23.78
C THR A 132 0.08 1.59 22.28
N PRO A 133 -0.47 0.49 21.76
CA PRO A 133 -0.70 -0.79 22.44
C PRO A 133 0.59 -1.58 22.65
N THR A 134 0.57 -2.54 23.59
CA THR A 134 1.66 -3.51 23.79
C THR A 134 1.53 -4.75 22.89
N THR A 135 0.35 -4.96 22.32
CA THR A 135 0.10 -5.97 21.29
C THR A 135 0.52 -5.47 19.92
N SER A 136 0.69 -6.38 18.96
CA SER A 136 1.00 -6.02 17.58
C SER A 136 -0.09 -5.13 16.96
N VAL A 137 0.34 -4.13 16.19
CA VAL A 137 -0.50 -3.26 15.37
C VAL A 137 -0.42 -3.75 13.92
N THR A 138 -1.56 -3.99 13.29
CA THR A 138 -1.63 -4.38 11.88
C THR A 138 -1.60 -3.16 10.98
N THR A 139 -0.81 -3.18 9.91
CA THR A 139 -0.77 -2.07 8.94
C THR A 139 -2.12 -1.89 8.22
N GLY A 140 -2.56 -0.65 8.07
CA GLY A 140 -3.74 -0.30 7.27
C GLY A 140 -3.49 -0.43 5.77
N ALA A 141 -4.50 -0.16 4.93
CA ALA A 141 -4.35 -0.19 3.45
C ALA A 141 -3.29 0.80 2.92
N ASN A 142 -2.95 1.84 3.69
CA ASN A 142 -1.86 2.77 3.44
C ASN A 142 -0.48 2.24 3.87
N GLY A 143 -0.39 0.99 4.34
CA GLY A 143 0.84 0.35 4.79
C GLY A 143 1.37 0.85 6.12
N ILE A 144 0.61 1.66 6.86
CA ILE A 144 1.07 2.29 8.10
C ILE A 144 0.58 1.52 9.32
N ALA A 145 1.49 1.27 10.26
CA ALA A 145 1.19 0.85 11.63
C ALA A 145 1.77 1.89 12.59
N ALA A 146 0.98 2.29 13.58
CA ALA A 146 1.32 3.34 14.54
C ALA A 146 0.97 2.92 15.97
N VAL A 147 1.75 3.37 16.93
CA VAL A 147 1.33 3.36 18.34
C VAL A 147 0.33 4.48 18.56
N THR A 148 -0.48 4.38 19.61
CA THR A 148 -1.37 5.48 20.04
C THR A 148 -0.75 6.32 21.16
N SER A 149 0.30 5.83 21.80
CA SER A 149 1.06 6.58 22.80
C SER A 149 2.44 6.00 23.02
N TRP A 150 3.45 6.87 23.16
CA TRP A 150 4.76 6.52 23.69
C TRP A 150 5.14 7.53 24.78
N ILE A 151 5.12 7.08 26.03
CA ILE A 151 5.51 7.86 27.21
C ILE A 151 6.99 7.62 27.49
N LEU A 152 7.76 8.69 27.62
CA LEU A 152 9.19 8.62 27.96
C LEU A 152 9.39 8.23 29.42
N GLY A 153 10.56 7.67 29.73
CA GLY A 153 10.96 7.36 31.09
C GLY A 153 10.91 8.56 32.04
N PRO A 154 10.81 8.32 33.36
CA PRO A 154 10.63 9.38 34.36
C PRO A 154 11.90 10.22 34.59
N THR A 155 13.05 9.77 34.08
CA THR A 155 14.34 10.49 34.21
C THR A 155 14.68 11.17 32.89
N ALA A 156 15.18 12.41 32.97
CA ALA A 156 15.69 13.11 31.80
C ALA A 156 16.85 12.32 31.17
N GLY A 157 16.86 12.22 29.84
CA GLY A 157 17.86 11.43 29.11
C GLY A 157 17.31 10.71 27.87
N PRO A 158 18.14 9.89 27.22
CA PRO A 158 17.78 9.20 25.99
C PRO A 158 16.74 8.09 26.25
N ASN A 159 15.82 7.94 25.30
CA ASN A 159 14.78 6.92 25.27
C ASN A 159 14.74 6.30 23.87
N SER A 160 14.42 5.01 23.78
CA SER A 160 14.26 4.34 22.49
C SER A 160 13.07 3.39 22.46
N LEU A 161 12.41 3.32 21.30
CA LEU A 161 11.31 2.43 20.99
C LEU A 161 11.66 1.64 19.73
N THR A 162 11.46 0.33 19.71
CA THR A 162 11.66 -0.51 18.52
C THR A 162 10.32 -0.93 17.93
N ALA A 163 10.23 -0.94 16.60
CA ALA A 163 9.14 -1.55 15.85
C ALA A 163 9.65 -2.76 15.05
N THR A 164 9.02 -3.92 15.24
CA THR A 164 9.49 -5.20 14.70
C THR A 164 8.41 -5.86 13.86
N ALA A 165 8.78 -6.29 12.66
CA ALA A 165 8.02 -7.18 11.78
C ALA A 165 8.97 -8.22 11.17
N SER A 166 8.66 -9.52 11.30
CA SER A 166 9.58 -10.59 10.90
C SER A 166 9.76 -10.66 9.37
N GLY A 167 11.00 -10.90 8.93
CA GLY A 167 11.31 -11.16 7.52
C GLY A 167 11.34 -9.92 6.61
N LEU A 168 11.15 -8.71 7.16
CA LEU A 168 11.24 -7.47 6.39
C LEU A 168 12.62 -6.83 6.50
N ALA A 169 13.15 -6.36 5.37
CA ALA A 169 14.34 -5.53 5.37
C ALA A 169 14.09 -4.23 6.16
N GLY A 170 15.05 -3.84 7.00
CA GLY A 170 14.95 -2.68 7.89
C GLY A 170 14.32 -2.96 9.26
N SER A 171 13.82 -4.18 9.49
CA SER A 171 13.28 -4.61 10.79
C SER A 171 14.37 -5.24 11.69
N PRO A 172 14.43 -4.90 12.99
CA PRO A 172 13.62 -3.90 13.68
C PRO A 172 14.05 -2.46 13.33
N VAL A 173 13.08 -1.55 13.31
CA VAL A 173 13.29 -0.11 13.17
C VAL A 173 13.35 0.52 14.56
N THR A 174 14.29 1.44 14.81
CA THR A 174 14.43 2.13 16.10
C THR A 174 14.05 3.61 16.02
N PHE A 175 13.14 4.01 16.90
CA PHE A 175 12.81 5.41 17.19
C PHE A 175 13.59 5.88 18.41
N THR A 176 14.00 7.13 18.39
CA THR A 176 14.70 7.79 19.49
C THR A 176 13.92 9.00 19.98
N ALA A 177 14.02 9.29 21.27
CA ALA A 177 13.52 10.51 21.87
C ALA A 177 14.38 10.90 23.08
N THR A 178 14.33 12.18 23.46
CA THR A 178 15.02 12.70 24.64
C THR A 178 14.02 13.23 25.65
N GLY A 179 14.08 12.72 26.88
CA GLY A 179 13.36 13.24 28.03
C GLY A 179 14.07 14.49 28.56
N THR A 180 13.39 15.63 28.66
CA THR A 180 13.92 16.83 29.34
C THR A 180 13.49 16.85 30.80
N ALA A 181 14.23 17.57 31.63
CA ALA A 181 13.83 17.81 33.02
C ALA A 181 12.48 18.53 33.07
N GLY A 182 11.64 18.16 34.05
CA GLY A 182 10.41 18.88 34.35
C GLY A 182 10.69 20.20 35.09
N THR A 183 9.62 20.95 35.38
CA THR A 183 9.73 22.14 36.22
C THR A 183 10.07 21.77 37.65
N ALA A 184 11.02 22.48 38.26
CA ALA A 184 11.37 22.28 39.67
C ALA A 184 10.19 22.69 40.58
N THR A 185 9.86 21.85 41.57
CA THR A 185 8.70 22.07 42.46
C THR A 185 9.05 22.17 43.95
N GLN A 186 10.29 21.85 44.36
CA GLN A 186 10.76 22.07 45.73
C GLN A 186 12.27 22.37 45.79
N MET A 187 12.72 22.84 46.95
CA MET A 187 14.13 22.93 47.36
C MET A 187 14.45 21.83 48.39
#